data_AF-T1KTL2-F1
#
_entry.id   AF-T1KTL2-F1
#
_cell.length_a   1.000
_cell.length_b   1.000
_cell.length_c   1.000
_cell.angle_alpha   90.00
_cell.angle_beta   90.00
_cell.angle_gamma   90.00
#
_symmetry.space_group_name_H-M   'P 1'
#
loop_
_entity.id
_entity.type
_entity.pdbx_description
1 polymer ?
#
loop_
_entity_poly.entity_id
_entity_poly.type
_entity_poly.pdbx_seq_one_letter_code
_entity_poly.pdbx_strand_id
1 'polypeptide(L)'
;MISWLKLPINCEAIVIENVKITSEHVAAIDNLSLQKFRNDFIDLSLIEQFFETSAFIEFVNKVNSLKNKRWLCDSCRKTTGPKIVLQCDVCLAWYHLRCVGLKSVPKTQFYKCPECN
;
A
#
# COMPACT_ATOMS: atom_id res chain seq x y z
N MET A 1 -23.73 9.70 5.08
CA MET A 1 -23.63 8.42 5.80
C MET A 1 -22.61 7.55 5.07
N ILE A 2 -21.34 7.67 5.41
CA ILE A 2 -20.27 6.80 4.89
C ILE A 2 -19.42 6.39 6.10
N SER A 3 -19.75 5.22 6.62
CA SER A 3 -18.92 4.45 7.54
C SER A 3 -17.82 3.78 6.72
N TRP A 4 -16.80 3.26 7.39
CA TRP A 4 -15.77 2.33 6.89
C TRP A 4 -14.46 2.96 6.37
N LEU A 5 -13.72 3.54 7.31
CA LEU A 5 -12.29 3.23 7.44
C LEU A 5 -12.12 2.42 8.74
N LYS A 6 -12.44 1.11 8.70
CA LYS A 6 -12.05 0.23 9.81
C LYS A 6 -10.60 -0.15 9.58
N LEU A 7 -9.71 0.67 10.12
CA LEU A 7 -8.30 0.34 10.30
C LEU A 7 -8.21 -0.99 11.08
N PRO A 8 -7.20 -1.84 10.81
CA PRO A 8 -7.00 -3.08 11.54
C PRO A 8 -6.97 -2.83 13.06
N ILE A 9 -7.56 -3.77 13.81
CA ILE A 9 -8.04 -3.67 15.20
C ILE A 9 -6.93 -3.33 16.24
N ASN A 10 -5.67 -3.18 15.84
CA ASN A 10 -4.57 -2.74 16.71
C ASN A 10 -3.79 -1.52 16.19
N CYS A 11 -4.31 -0.77 15.22
CA CYS A 11 -3.78 0.55 14.91
C CYS A 11 -4.63 1.60 15.63
N GLU A 12 -4.33 1.86 16.90
CA GLU A 12 -4.71 3.14 17.49
C GLU A 12 -3.98 4.21 16.68
N ALA A 13 -4.73 4.98 15.88
CA ALA A 13 -4.25 6.27 15.44
C ALA A 13 -4.17 7.13 16.71
N ILE A 14 -3.05 7.05 17.42
CA ILE A 14 -2.75 8.00 18.47
C ILE A 14 -2.61 9.33 17.75
N VAL A 15 -3.65 10.15 17.82
CA VAL A 15 -3.56 11.56 17.44
C VAL A 15 -2.68 12.21 18.49
N ILE A 16 -1.37 12.04 18.33
CA ILE A 16 -0.41 12.84 19.07
C ILE A 16 -0.41 14.18 18.34
N GLU A 17 -1.07 15.18 18.93
CA GLU A 17 -1.12 16.52 18.36
C GLU A 17 0.31 16.96 17.96
N ASN A 18 0.45 17.38 16.70
CA ASN A 18 1.69 17.90 16.10
C ASN A 18 2.82 16.88 15.78
N VAL A 19 2.60 15.56 15.87
CA VAL A 19 3.61 14.60 15.39
C VAL A 19 3.50 14.44 13.87
N LYS A 20 4.58 14.80 13.17
CA LYS A 20 4.75 14.58 11.73
C LYS A 20 5.60 13.35 11.46
N ILE A 21 5.39 12.72 10.32
CA ILE A 21 6.25 11.66 9.81
C ILE A 21 7.59 12.29 9.40
N THR A 22 8.68 11.81 10.00
CA THR A 22 10.05 12.28 9.78
C THR A 22 10.77 11.38 8.79
N SER A 23 11.97 11.80 8.35
CA SER A 23 12.83 10.97 7.49
C SER A 23 13.21 9.63 8.13
N GLU A 24 13.34 9.55 9.46
CA GLU A 24 13.64 8.29 10.16
C GLU A 24 12.50 7.28 10.00
N HIS A 25 11.26 7.74 10.14
CA HIS A 25 10.08 6.90 9.88
C HIS A 25 10.05 6.40 8.43
N VAL A 26 10.35 7.29 7.47
CA VAL A 26 10.41 6.95 6.04
C VAL A 26 11.56 5.99 5.71
N ALA A 27 12.68 6.08 6.43
CA ALA A 27 13.82 5.16 6.33
C ALA A 27 13.46 3.72 6.72
N ALA A 28 12.59 3.55 7.71
CA ALA A 28 12.16 2.26 8.21
C ALA A 28 11.14 1.53 7.32
N ILE A 29 10.50 2.22 6.36
CA ILE A 29 9.44 1.62 5.53
C ILE A 29 10.04 0.65 4.50
N ASP A 30 9.58 -0.60 4.52
CA ASP A 30 10.04 -1.62 3.59
C ASP A 30 9.43 -1.47 2.18
N ASN A 31 10.08 -2.08 1.18
CA ASN A 31 9.61 -2.04 -0.20
C ASN A 31 8.22 -2.68 -0.39
N LEU A 32 7.82 -3.63 0.48
CA LEU A 32 6.49 -4.26 0.41
C LEU A 32 5.39 -3.24 0.79
N SER A 33 5.64 -2.40 1.78
CA SER A 33 4.70 -1.38 2.23
C SER A 33 4.66 -0.22 1.22
N LEU A 34 5.83 0.22 0.74
CA LEU A 34 5.94 1.32 -0.22
C LEU A 34 5.26 1.02 -1.57
N GLN A 35 5.35 -0.21 -2.07
CA GLN A 35 4.71 -0.53 -3.36
C GLN A 35 3.18 -0.36 -3.33
N LYS A 36 2.52 -0.40 -2.16
CA LYS A 36 1.07 -0.19 -2.06
C LYS A 36 0.64 1.17 -2.64
N PHE A 37 1.56 2.14 -2.62
CA PHE A 37 1.39 3.50 -3.11
C PHE A 37 1.80 3.71 -4.57
N ARG A 38 2.25 2.67 -5.28
CA ARG A 38 2.70 2.77 -6.69
C ARG A 38 1.52 2.71 -7.69
N ASN A 39 0.28 2.89 -7.23
CA ASN A 39 -0.89 2.92 -8.11
C ASN A 39 -1.08 4.37 -8.61
N ASP A 40 -1.16 4.57 -9.93
CA ASP A 40 -1.31 5.88 -10.56
C ASP A 40 -2.62 6.60 -10.18
N PHE A 41 -3.60 5.89 -9.61
CA PHE A 41 -4.84 6.47 -9.09
C PHE A 41 -4.71 7.02 -7.66
N ILE A 42 -3.56 6.83 -7.00
CA ILE A 42 -3.32 7.35 -5.64
C ILE A 42 -2.69 8.74 -5.73
N ASP A 43 -3.43 9.75 -5.30
CA ASP A 43 -2.91 11.11 -5.14
C ASP A 43 -2.16 11.24 -3.80
N LEU A 44 -0.82 11.23 -3.87
CA LEU A 44 0.04 11.35 -2.69
C LEU A 44 -0.01 12.74 -2.05
N SER A 45 -0.49 13.77 -2.74
CA SER A 45 -0.59 15.12 -2.17
C SER A 45 -1.55 15.18 -0.98
N LEU A 46 -2.56 14.29 -0.96
CA LEU A 46 -3.56 14.22 0.11
C LEU A 46 -2.96 13.83 1.47
N ILE A 47 -1.78 13.21 1.48
CA ILE A 47 -1.10 12.80 2.71
C ILE A 47 0.07 13.69 3.09
N GLU A 48 0.44 14.69 2.26
CA GLU A 48 1.60 15.56 2.49
C GLU A 48 1.57 16.24 3.87
N GLN A 49 0.39 16.68 4.31
CA GLN A 49 0.21 17.37 5.60
C GLN A 49 0.65 16.53 6.83
N PHE A 50 0.72 15.21 6.70
CA PHE A 50 1.12 14.30 7.78
C PHE A 50 2.64 14.12 7.86
N PHE A 51 3.41 14.70 6.94
CA PHE A 51 4.86 14.56 6.85
C PHE A 51 5.56 15.88 7.15
N GLU A 52 6.82 15.78 7.58
CA GLU A 52 7.79 16.84 7.37
C GLU A 52 8.09 16.99 5.88
N THR A 53 8.38 18.19 5.40
CA THR A 53 8.62 18.44 3.97
C THR A 53 9.75 17.57 3.40
N SER A 54 10.86 17.43 4.14
CA SER A 54 11.97 16.55 3.76
C SER A 54 11.54 15.08 3.69
N ALA A 55 10.78 14.62 4.69
CA ALA A 55 10.29 13.25 4.75
C ALA A 55 9.33 12.92 3.62
N PHE A 56 8.43 13.84 3.25
CA PHE A 56 7.50 13.63 2.14
C PHE A 56 8.24 13.50 0.80
N ILE A 57 9.23 14.36 0.56
CA ILE A 57 10.07 14.29 -0.64
C ILE A 57 10.80 12.94 -0.69
N GLU A 58 11.37 12.49 0.42
CA GLU A 58 12.03 11.18 0.51
C GLU A 58 11.05 10.02 0.23
N PHE A 59 9.85 10.08 0.81
CA PHE A 59 8.81 9.09 0.63
C PHE A 59 8.39 8.99 -0.85
N VAL A 60 8.09 10.12 -1.49
CA VAL A 60 7.71 10.18 -2.91
C VAL A 60 8.85 9.64 -3.79
N ASN A 61 10.10 9.99 -3.50
CA ASN A 61 11.26 9.47 -4.22
C ASN A 61 11.39 7.95 -4.07
N LYS A 62 11.18 7.42 -2.86
CA LYS A 62 11.18 5.98 -2.59
C LYS A 62 10.07 5.26 -3.37
N VAL A 63 8.84 5.77 -3.34
CA VAL A 63 7.72 5.20 -4.10
C VAL A 63 8.02 5.22 -5.59
N ASN A 64 8.51 6.35 -6.12
CA ASN A 64 8.90 6.48 -7.53
C ASN A 64 10.02 5.52 -7.93
N SER A 65 10.98 5.24 -7.04
CA SER A 65 12.06 4.26 -7.29
C SER A 65 11.56 2.83 -7.54
N LEU A 66 10.32 2.53 -7.16
CA LEU A 66 9.69 1.22 -7.36
C LEU A 66 8.96 1.09 -8.69
N LYS A 67 8.74 2.17 -9.46
CA LYS A 67 7.93 2.16 -10.70
C LYS A 67 8.35 1.09 -11.71
N ASN A 68 9.66 0.82 -11.80
CA ASN A 68 10.24 -0.16 -12.73
C ASN A 68 10.56 -1.52 -12.08
N LYS A 69 10.27 -1.69 -10.78
CA LYS A 69 10.52 -2.95 -10.07
C LYS A 69 9.35 -3.92 -10.21
N ARG A 70 9.61 -5.21 -10.04
CA ARG A 70 8.55 -6.22 -9.91
C ARG A 70 7.82 -6.02 -8.58
N TRP A 71 6.52 -6.24 -8.59
CA TRP A 71 5.73 -6.25 -7.35
C TRP A 71 6.16 -7.40 -6.46
N LEU A 72 5.97 -7.26 -5.16
CA LEU A 72 6.11 -8.30 -4.16
C LEU A 72 4.72 -8.75 -3.75
N CYS A 73 4.50 -10.06 -3.68
CA CYS A 73 3.25 -10.60 -3.20
C CYS A 73 3.19 -10.49 -1.67
N ASP A 74 2.12 -9.91 -1.13
CA ASP A 74 1.95 -9.71 0.32
C ASP A 74 1.84 -11.05 1.07
N SER A 75 1.21 -12.07 0.45
CA SER A 75 1.04 -13.41 1.03
C SER A 75 2.34 -14.24 1.08
N CYS A 76 3.12 -14.29 0.00
CA CYS A 76 4.29 -15.19 -0.08
C CYS A 76 5.65 -14.47 -0.07
N ARG A 77 5.64 -13.13 -0.01
CA ARG A 77 6.82 -12.24 -0.01
C ARG A 77 7.79 -12.41 -1.20
N LYS A 78 7.36 -13.13 -2.25
CA LYS A 78 8.14 -13.33 -3.49
C LYS A 78 7.74 -12.31 -4.54
N THR A 79 8.71 -11.97 -5.40
CA THR A 79 8.45 -11.10 -6.55
C THR A 79 7.45 -11.74 -7.49
N THR A 80 6.59 -10.91 -8.05
CA THR A 80 5.65 -11.31 -9.07
C THR A 80 6.37 -11.36 -10.40
N GLY A 81 6.09 -12.38 -11.20
CA GLY A 81 6.52 -12.39 -12.60
C GLY A 81 5.87 -11.24 -13.39
N PRO A 82 6.10 -11.17 -14.72
CA PRO A 82 5.31 -10.30 -15.59
C PRO A 82 3.82 -10.68 -15.66
N LYS A 83 3.46 -11.83 -15.08
CA LYS A 83 2.11 -12.38 -15.09
C LYS A 83 1.18 -11.59 -14.18
N ILE A 84 -0.10 -11.73 -14.50
CA ILE A 84 -1.27 -11.14 -13.88
C ILE A 84 -1.19 -11.16 -12.34
N VAL A 85 -1.14 -9.97 -11.77
CA VAL A 85 -1.22 -9.68 -10.34
C VAL A 85 -2.52 -8.96 -10.05
N LEU A 86 -3.00 -9.05 -8.81
CA LEU A 86 -4.23 -8.43 -8.38
C LEU A 86 -3.96 -7.57 -7.14
N GLN A 87 -4.43 -6.33 -7.17
CA GLN A 87 -4.38 -5.42 -6.02
C GLN A 87 -5.68 -5.54 -5.23
N CYS A 88 -5.60 -5.56 -3.90
CA CYS A 88 -6.76 -5.42 -3.03
C CYS A 88 -7.22 -3.96 -3.00
N ASP A 89 -8.52 -3.69 -3.21
CA ASP A 89 -9.07 -2.34 -3.21
C ASP A 89 -9.22 -1.73 -1.79
N VAL A 90 -8.99 -2.54 -0.74
CA VAL A 90 -9.05 -2.07 0.66
C VAL A 90 -7.67 -1.72 1.20
N CYS A 91 -6.73 -2.66 1.14
CA CYS A 91 -5.39 -2.46 1.74
C CYS A 91 -4.30 -2.15 0.71
N LEU A 92 -4.65 -2.07 -0.57
CA LEU A 92 -3.75 -1.75 -1.69
C LEU A 92 -2.57 -2.72 -1.86
N ALA A 93 -2.60 -3.87 -1.17
CA ALA A 93 -1.60 -4.91 -1.27
C ALA A 93 -1.75 -5.72 -2.57
N TRP A 94 -0.60 -6.17 -3.10
CA TRP A 94 -0.54 -6.93 -4.35
C TRP A 94 -0.38 -8.42 -4.08
N TYR A 95 -1.10 -9.22 -4.87
CA TYR A 95 -1.11 -10.68 -4.72
C TYR A 95 -0.94 -11.39 -6.06
N HIS A 96 -0.29 -12.56 -6.00
CA HIS A 96 -0.48 -13.57 -7.05
C HIS A 96 -1.90 -14.12 -6.93
N LEU A 97 -2.57 -14.36 -8.07
CA LEU A 97 -3.88 -15.02 -8.09
C LEU A 97 -3.89 -16.32 -7.28
N ARG A 98 -2.89 -17.20 -7.48
CA ARG A 98 -2.78 -18.47 -6.73
C ARG A 98 -2.61 -18.29 -5.22
N CYS A 99 -1.97 -17.21 -4.77
CA CYS A 99 -1.74 -16.96 -3.35
C CYS A 99 -3.02 -16.52 -2.63
N VAL A 100 -4.05 -16.13 -3.39
CA VAL A 100 -5.38 -15.77 -2.89
C VAL A 100 -6.46 -16.73 -3.40
N GLY A 101 -6.08 -17.92 -3.88
CA GLY A 101 -7.01 -18.96 -4.31
C GLY A 101 -7.72 -18.71 -5.65
N LEU A 102 -7.27 -17.72 -6.43
CA LEU A 102 -7.88 -17.36 -7.71
C LEU A 102 -7.16 -18.04 -8.89
N LYS A 103 -7.96 -18.48 -9.88
CA LYS A 103 -7.46 -19.03 -11.15
C LYS A 103 -7.34 -17.98 -12.25
N SER A 104 -8.13 -16.92 -12.18
CA SER A 104 -8.17 -15.80 -13.12
C SER A 104 -8.52 -14.50 -12.37
N VAL A 105 -8.28 -13.35 -13.01
CA VAL A 105 -8.72 -12.06 -12.46
C VAL A 105 -10.25 -12.04 -12.42
N PRO A 106 -10.85 -11.73 -11.26
CA PRO A 106 -12.29 -11.58 -11.14
C PRO A 106 -12.79 -10.46 -12.06
N LYS A 107 -13.95 -10.63 -12.71
CA LYS A 107 -14.58 -9.59 -13.54
C LYS A 107 -15.35 -8.53 -12.72
N THR A 108 -15.16 -8.51 -11.42
CA THR A 108 -15.76 -7.52 -10.52
C THR A 108 -14.96 -6.22 -10.57
N GLN A 109 -15.64 -5.10 -10.34
CA GLN A 109 -15.00 -3.78 -10.20
C GLN A 109 -14.25 -3.64 -8.86
N PHE A 110 -14.53 -4.53 -7.91
CA PHE A 110 -13.96 -4.48 -6.57
C PHE A 110 -13.50 -5.88 -6.13
N TYR A 111 -12.26 -5.98 -5.66
CA TYR A 111 -11.64 -7.16 -5.10
C TYR A 111 -11.10 -6.91 -3.69
N LYS A 112 -11.45 -7.81 -2.78
CA LYS A 112 -11.02 -7.83 -1.38
C LYS A 112 -10.13 -9.05 -1.16
N CYS A 113 -8.94 -8.86 -0.59
CA CYS A 113 -8.06 -9.98 -0.25
C CYS A 113 -8.56 -10.74 1.00
N PRO A 114 -8.08 -11.97 1.24
CA PRO A 114 -8.48 -12.77 2.41
C PRO A 114 -8.27 -12.06 3.75
N GLU A 115 -7.19 -11.29 3.90
CA GLU A 115 -6.88 -10.53 5.13
C GLU A 115 -7.86 -9.40 5.40
N CYS A 116 -8.46 -8.83 4.34
CA CYS A 116 -9.43 -7.76 4.50
C CYS A 116 -10.84 -8.30 4.72
N ASN A 117 -11.13 -9.55 4.34
CA ASN A 117 -12.48 -10.10 4.29
C ASN A 117 -13.19 -10.07 5.64
#